data_AF-A0A2G5E606-F1
#
_entry.id   AF-A0A2G5E606-F1
#
_cell.length_a   1.000
_cell.length_b   1.000
_cell.length_c   1.000
_cell.angle_alpha   90.00
_cell.angle_beta   90.00
_cell.angle_gamma   90.00
#
_symmetry.space_group_name_H-M   'P 1'
#
loop_
_entity.id
_entity.type
_entity.pdbx_description
1 polymer ?
#
loop_
_entity_poly.entity_id
_entity_poly.type
_entity_poly.pdbx_seq_one_letter_code
_entity_poly.pdbx_strand_id
1 'polypeptide(L)'
;IRGLVACGTGVGVSIFANKFPSVYSSTCISPDDAKNSRSINNSNVLAVSGTATDKETGIKILETWLNTPFKSPCPASDNVPWPTEIDNFLEGSIEEMSKIGVTVIEDHLKKEESESCAICNLAKNREFEPVDIMPGACMRIVRESPTSAIVRFEAGSVEPAHHHTFGHDVVVMKGSKKVWNLSKKESYDLGVGDFLFTPAGDVHRVKYFEDTEFFIRWDGHWDIFLDEDLNAAKDAIAKE
;
A
#
# COMPACT_ATOMS: atom_id res chain seq x y z
N ILE A 1 9.60 -21.96 8.08
CA ILE A 1 8.38 -21.58 8.84
C ILE A 1 7.21 -22.35 8.24
N ARG A 2 6.24 -22.78 9.04
CA ARG A 2 5.03 -23.52 8.59
C ARG A 2 3.78 -22.84 9.14
N GLY A 3 2.71 -22.78 8.34
CA GLY A 3 1.44 -22.18 8.74
C GLY A 3 0.24 -23.06 8.38
N LEU A 4 -0.90 -22.80 9.03
CA LEU A 4 -2.19 -23.38 8.69
C LEU A 4 -3.25 -22.28 8.64
N VAL A 5 -4.11 -22.33 7.63
CA VAL A 5 -5.28 -21.47 7.48
C VAL A 5 -6.51 -22.31 7.18
N ALA A 6 -7.69 -21.85 7.56
CA ALA A 6 -8.95 -22.55 7.30
C ALA A 6 -10.09 -21.57 7.01
N CYS A 7 -11.00 -21.96 6.14
CA CYS A 7 -12.30 -21.31 5.95
C CYS A 7 -13.31 -22.35 5.44
N GLY A 8 -14.50 -21.93 4.97
CA GLY A 8 -15.50 -22.86 4.43
C GLY A 8 -14.89 -23.82 3.39
N THR A 9 -14.41 -23.30 2.26
CA THR A 9 -13.79 -24.12 1.19
C THR A 9 -12.28 -24.30 1.33
N GLY A 10 -11.61 -23.54 2.18
CA GLY A 10 -10.14 -23.46 2.25
C GLY A 10 -9.49 -22.75 1.06
N VAL A 11 -10.19 -22.56 -0.06
CA VAL A 11 -9.67 -21.94 -1.28
C VAL A 11 -9.41 -20.45 -1.09
N GLY A 12 -10.36 -19.71 -0.51
CA GLY A 12 -10.23 -18.25 -0.36
C GLY A 12 -9.04 -17.85 0.52
N VAL A 13 -8.81 -18.57 1.63
CA VAL A 13 -7.66 -18.33 2.50
C VAL A 13 -6.34 -18.77 1.88
N SER A 14 -6.35 -19.80 1.03
CA SER A 14 -5.18 -20.20 0.24
C SER A 14 -4.78 -19.12 -0.76
N ILE A 15 -5.75 -18.61 -1.55
CA ILE A 15 -5.55 -17.51 -2.50
C ILE A 15 -5.01 -16.27 -1.77
N PHE A 16 -5.59 -15.92 -0.62
CA PHE A 16 -5.14 -14.78 0.17
C PHE A 16 -3.71 -14.96 0.68
N ALA A 17 -3.38 -16.13 1.24
CA ALA A 17 -2.05 -16.41 1.75
C ALA A 17 -0.97 -16.32 0.67
N ASN A 18 -1.26 -16.82 -0.54
CA ASN A 18 -0.35 -16.78 -1.69
C ASN A 18 -0.10 -15.36 -2.24
N LYS A 19 -0.77 -14.31 -1.74
CA LYS A 19 -0.44 -12.91 -2.08
C LYS A 19 0.83 -12.42 -1.40
N PHE A 20 1.30 -13.11 -0.36
CA PHE A 20 2.49 -12.72 0.38
C PHE A 20 3.73 -13.39 -0.22
N PRO A 21 4.82 -12.65 -0.47
CA PRO A 21 6.05 -13.22 -1.00
C PRO A 21 6.54 -14.41 -0.18
N SER A 22 7.04 -15.42 -0.89
CA SER A 22 7.56 -16.67 -0.31
C SER A 22 6.52 -17.52 0.45
N VAL A 23 5.23 -17.20 0.39
CA VAL A 23 4.15 -18.07 0.87
C VAL A 23 3.70 -18.99 -0.26
N TYR A 24 3.72 -20.29 0.01
CA TYR A 24 3.24 -21.35 -0.87
C TYR A 24 2.17 -22.14 -0.14
N SER A 25 0.93 -21.70 -0.32
CA SER A 25 -0.28 -22.25 0.27
C SER A 25 -0.99 -23.19 -0.70
N SER A 26 -1.41 -24.35 -0.20
CA SER A 26 -2.23 -25.31 -0.95
C SER A 26 -3.45 -25.72 -0.14
N THR A 27 -4.61 -25.74 -0.80
CA THR A 27 -5.82 -26.30 -0.20
C THR A 27 -5.81 -27.81 -0.37
N CYS A 28 -5.81 -28.55 0.73
CA CYS A 28 -5.81 -30.01 0.73
C CYS A 28 -7.10 -30.51 1.38
N ILE A 29 -7.78 -31.44 0.72
CA ILE A 29 -9.03 -32.06 1.21
C ILE A 29 -8.85 -33.54 1.55
N SER A 30 -7.67 -34.10 1.24
CA SER A 30 -7.28 -35.47 1.59
C SER A 30 -5.81 -35.55 2.05
N PRO A 31 -5.42 -36.60 2.79
CA PRO A 31 -4.02 -36.85 3.14
C PRO A 31 -3.10 -36.95 1.91
N ASP A 32 -3.62 -37.50 0.81
CA ASP A 32 -2.88 -37.63 -0.45
C ASP A 32 -2.58 -36.27 -1.08
N ASP A 33 -3.53 -35.33 -1.03
CA ASP A 33 -3.30 -33.94 -1.45
C ASP A 33 -2.22 -33.27 -0.60
N ALA A 34 -2.26 -33.48 0.72
CA ALA A 34 -1.28 -32.95 1.65
C ALA A 34 0.14 -33.49 1.37
N LYS A 35 0.24 -34.80 1.09
CA LYS A 35 1.50 -35.46 0.75
C LYS A 35 2.04 -34.96 -0.59
N ASN A 36 1.20 -34.89 -1.62
CA ASN A 36 1.55 -34.33 -2.93
C ASN A 36 2.00 -32.87 -2.81
N SER A 37 1.25 -32.04 -2.08
CA SER A 37 1.55 -30.61 -1.91
C SER A 37 2.92 -30.38 -1.24
N ARG A 38 3.27 -31.15 -0.21
CA ARG A 38 4.59 -31.07 0.43
C ARG A 38 5.72 -31.62 -0.43
N SER A 39 5.51 -32.75 -1.08
CA SER A 39 6.53 -33.40 -1.90
C SER A 39 6.88 -32.58 -3.14
N ILE A 40 5.86 -32.06 -3.84
CA ILE A 40 6.03 -31.43 -5.15
C ILE A 40 6.28 -29.93 -5.00
N ASN A 41 5.50 -29.24 -4.16
CA ASN A 41 5.53 -27.78 -4.11
C ASN A 41 6.31 -27.22 -2.92
N ASN A 42 6.83 -28.10 -2.05
CA ASN A 42 7.38 -27.73 -0.74
C ASN A 42 6.47 -26.75 0.03
N SER A 43 5.14 -26.88 -0.09
CA SER A 43 4.19 -25.91 0.44
C SER A 43 4.45 -25.61 1.92
N ASN A 44 4.50 -24.34 2.30
CA ASN A 44 4.81 -23.90 3.66
C ASN A 44 3.58 -23.41 4.42
N VAL A 45 2.43 -23.31 3.75
CA VAL A 45 1.12 -23.09 4.38
C VAL A 45 0.13 -24.16 3.92
N LEU A 46 -0.56 -24.77 4.86
CA LEU A 46 -1.66 -25.69 4.59
C LEU A 46 -2.99 -24.95 4.70
N ALA A 47 -3.85 -25.05 3.68
CA ALA A 47 -5.22 -24.56 3.74
C ALA A 47 -6.21 -25.72 3.83
N VAL A 48 -7.16 -25.65 4.78
CA VAL A 48 -8.14 -26.72 5.04
C VAL A 48 -9.57 -26.22 4.82
N SER A 49 -10.43 -27.07 4.27
CA SER A 49 -11.87 -26.80 4.11
C SER A 49 -12.64 -27.24 5.34
N GLY A 50 -13.35 -26.30 5.98
CA GLY A 50 -14.27 -26.60 7.07
C GLY A 50 -15.59 -27.24 6.62
N THR A 51 -15.97 -27.15 5.34
CA THR A 51 -17.21 -27.75 4.81
C THR A 51 -16.99 -29.10 4.14
N ALA A 52 -15.82 -29.36 3.59
CA ALA A 52 -15.52 -30.60 2.86
C ALA A 52 -14.70 -31.61 3.68
N THR A 53 -14.15 -31.21 4.82
CA THR A 53 -13.27 -32.06 5.63
C THR A 53 -13.81 -32.18 7.04
N ASP A 54 -14.10 -33.40 7.48
CA ASP A 54 -14.42 -33.70 8.88
C ASP A 54 -13.17 -33.56 9.78
N LYS A 55 -13.38 -33.54 11.11
CA LYS A 55 -12.31 -33.29 12.08
C LYS A 55 -11.20 -34.34 12.01
N GLU A 56 -11.58 -35.62 11.97
CA GLU A 56 -10.64 -36.75 11.95
C GLU A 56 -9.81 -36.74 10.67
N THR A 57 -10.43 -36.48 9.53
CA THR A 57 -9.73 -36.31 8.24
C THR A 57 -8.82 -35.08 8.28
N GLY A 58 -9.28 -33.95 8.83
CA GLY A 58 -8.48 -32.74 8.96
C GLY A 58 -7.19 -32.94 9.76
N ILE A 59 -7.27 -33.70 10.86
CA ILE A 59 -6.09 -34.09 11.66
C ILE A 59 -5.12 -34.92 10.80
N LYS A 60 -5.62 -35.93 10.07
CA LYS A 60 -4.77 -36.77 9.19
C LYS A 60 -4.10 -35.95 8.09
N ILE A 61 -4.81 -34.98 7.50
CA ILE A 61 -4.24 -34.07 6.48
C ILE A 61 -3.08 -33.28 7.09
N LEU A 62 -3.31 -32.66 8.26
CA LEU A 62 -2.29 -31.87 8.95
C LEU A 62 -1.07 -32.72 9.32
N GLU A 63 -1.28 -33.89 9.93
CA GLU A 63 -0.20 -34.80 10.29
C GLU A 63 0.59 -35.26 9.06
N THR A 64 -0.10 -35.62 7.98
CA THR A 64 0.55 -36.04 6.72
C THR A 64 1.40 -34.90 6.16
N TRP A 65 0.85 -33.68 6.12
CA TRP A 65 1.56 -32.49 5.63
C TRP A 65 2.79 -32.14 6.50
N LEU A 66 2.67 -32.21 7.83
CA LEU A 66 3.79 -31.93 8.72
C LEU A 66 4.92 -32.96 8.58
N ASN A 67 4.58 -34.22 8.36
CA ASN A 67 5.53 -35.33 8.33
C ASN A 67 6.09 -35.65 6.94
N THR A 68 5.56 -35.05 5.87
CA THR A 68 6.03 -35.31 4.50
C THR A 68 7.23 -34.41 4.14
N PRO A 69 8.41 -34.99 3.87
CA PRO A 69 9.55 -34.23 3.37
C PRO A 69 9.35 -33.79 1.92
N PHE A 70 10.02 -32.70 1.55
CA PHE A 70 10.09 -32.24 0.16
C PHE A 70 10.76 -33.31 -0.72
N LYS A 71 10.28 -33.46 -1.96
CA LYS A 71 10.71 -34.48 -2.95
C LYS A 71 10.63 -35.93 -2.46
N SER A 72 9.85 -36.20 -1.42
CA SER A 72 9.61 -37.58 -0.97
C SER A 72 8.62 -38.31 -1.88
N PRO A 73 8.66 -39.65 -1.98
CA PRO A 73 7.67 -40.39 -2.75
C PRO A 73 6.23 -40.09 -2.31
N CYS A 74 5.36 -39.73 -3.25
CA CYS A 74 3.97 -39.35 -2.99
C CYS A 74 3.01 -39.97 -4.01
N PRO A 75 1.69 -39.86 -3.84
CA PRO A 75 0.73 -40.44 -4.77
C PRO A 75 0.94 -40.05 -6.24
N ALA A 76 1.35 -38.80 -6.51
CA ALA A 76 1.66 -38.34 -7.86
C ALA A 76 2.91 -38.99 -8.49
N SER A 77 3.78 -39.60 -7.68
CA SER A 77 4.93 -40.37 -8.14
C SER A 77 4.70 -41.88 -8.03
N ASP A 78 3.43 -42.32 -7.94
CA ASP A 78 3.07 -43.72 -7.63
C ASP A 78 3.73 -44.24 -6.34
N ASN A 79 4.04 -43.34 -5.40
CA ASN A 79 4.80 -43.59 -4.19
C ASN A 79 6.21 -44.18 -4.42
N VAL A 80 6.82 -43.95 -5.58
CA VAL A 80 8.25 -44.25 -5.83
C VAL A 80 9.09 -42.97 -5.83
N PRO A 81 10.43 -43.07 -5.60
CA PRO A 81 11.32 -41.92 -5.69
C PRO A 81 11.23 -41.22 -7.05
N TRP A 82 11.38 -39.89 -7.04
CA TRP A 82 11.38 -39.11 -8.27
C TRP A 82 12.57 -39.50 -9.17
N PRO A 83 12.36 -39.63 -10.49
CA PRO A 83 13.47 -39.68 -11.44
C PRO A 83 14.37 -38.46 -11.27
N THR A 84 15.69 -38.61 -11.52
CA THR A 84 16.68 -37.54 -11.31
C THR A 84 16.31 -36.24 -12.03
N GLU A 85 15.74 -36.33 -13.24
CA GLU A 85 15.27 -35.15 -13.98
C GLU A 85 14.17 -34.39 -13.23
N ILE A 86 13.19 -35.11 -12.67
CA ILE A 86 12.11 -34.52 -11.89
C ILE A 86 12.61 -34.00 -10.55
N ASP A 87 13.48 -34.74 -9.86
CA ASP A 87 14.06 -34.27 -8.59
C ASP A 87 14.82 -32.94 -8.76
N ASN A 88 15.61 -32.82 -9.83
CA ASN A 88 16.30 -31.58 -10.19
C ASN A 88 15.32 -30.46 -10.55
N PHE A 89 14.25 -30.76 -11.30
CA PHE A 89 13.20 -29.80 -11.61
C PHE A 89 12.52 -29.29 -10.33
N LEU A 90 12.14 -30.18 -9.40
CA LEU A 90 11.51 -29.79 -8.14
C LEU A 90 12.43 -28.88 -7.33
N GLU A 91 13.73 -29.22 -7.21
CA GLU A 91 14.72 -28.39 -6.52
C GLU A 91 14.80 -26.97 -7.12
N GLY A 92 14.94 -26.87 -8.46
CA GLY A 92 15.00 -25.59 -9.16
C GLY A 92 13.69 -24.78 -9.06
N SER A 93 12.54 -25.47 -9.05
CA SER A 93 11.22 -24.83 -9.06
C SER A 93 10.99 -23.89 -7.88
N ILE A 94 11.53 -24.20 -6.69
CA ILE A 94 11.35 -23.34 -5.50
C ILE A 94 12.03 -21.98 -5.69
N GLU A 95 13.23 -21.99 -6.25
CA GLU A 95 13.97 -20.77 -6.57
C GLU A 95 13.31 -20.02 -7.73
N GLU A 96 12.93 -20.72 -8.80
CA GLU A 96 12.29 -20.12 -9.97
C GLU A 96 10.92 -19.51 -9.63
N MET A 97 10.06 -20.21 -8.89
CA MET A 97 8.76 -19.71 -8.46
C MET A 97 8.87 -18.45 -7.62
N SER A 98 9.91 -18.35 -6.78
CA SER A 98 10.14 -17.15 -5.96
C SER A 98 10.50 -15.92 -6.79
N LYS A 99 11.00 -16.12 -8.01
CA LYS A 99 11.35 -15.06 -8.98
C LYS A 99 10.15 -14.65 -9.84
N ILE A 100 9.07 -15.43 -9.88
CA ILE A 100 7.87 -15.11 -10.65
C ILE A 100 7.28 -13.79 -10.12
N GLY A 101 7.10 -12.83 -11.03
CA GLY A 101 6.70 -11.47 -10.68
C GLY A 101 7.85 -10.59 -10.18
N VAL A 102 8.96 -11.15 -9.68
CA VAL A 102 10.14 -10.40 -9.25
C VAL A 102 11.03 -9.99 -10.43
N THR A 103 11.29 -10.85 -11.42
CA THR A 103 12.14 -10.47 -12.57
C THR A 103 11.53 -9.36 -13.43
N VAL A 104 10.20 -9.33 -13.54
CA VAL A 104 9.49 -8.21 -14.16
C VAL A 104 9.69 -6.95 -13.31
N ILE A 105 9.59 -7.08 -11.99
CA ILE A 105 9.85 -5.99 -11.05
C ILE A 105 11.32 -5.56 -11.10
N GLU A 106 12.33 -6.42 -11.19
CA GLU A 106 13.75 -6.03 -11.23
C GLU A 106 14.16 -5.38 -12.55
N ASP A 107 13.66 -5.87 -13.69
CA ASP A 107 13.88 -5.21 -14.98
C ASP A 107 13.07 -3.92 -15.12
N HIS A 108 11.89 -3.83 -14.49
CA HIS A 108 11.17 -2.57 -14.37
C HIS A 108 11.84 -1.64 -13.36
N LEU A 109 12.34 -2.10 -12.22
CA LEU A 109 13.03 -1.31 -11.18
C LEU A 109 14.41 -0.83 -11.65
N LYS A 110 15.13 -1.60 -12.49
CA LYS A 110 16.36 -1.13 -13.16
C LYS A 110 16.07 -0.10 -14.25
N LYS A 111 14.84 -0.07 -14.78
CA LYS A 111 14.36 0.97 -15.71
C LYS A 111 13.63 2.11 -15.00
N GLU A 112 13.17 1.86 -13.78
CA GLU A 112 12.39 2.73 -12.88
C GLU A 112 13.19 3.02 -11.60
N GLU A 113 14.37 3.61 -11.76
CA GLU A 113 14.79 4.69 -10.83
C GLU A 113 13.87 5.93 -10.93
N SER A 114 12.66 5.77 -11.47
CA SER A 114 11.62 6.77 -11.68
C SER A 114 10.29 6.22 -11.16
N GLU A 115 10.06 6.41 -9.87
CA GLU A 115 8.73 6.58 -9.25
C GLU A 115 7.67 5.48 -9.45
N SER A 116 7.60 4.51 -8.53
CA SER A 116 6.38 3.70 -8.35
C SER A 116 5.51 4.19 -7.19
N CYS A 117 5.46 5.50 -6.94
CA CYS A 117 4.45 6.05 -6.03
C CYS A 117 3.08 5.89 -6.70
N ALA A 118 2.20 5.07 -6.11
CA ALA A 118 0.86 4.82 -6.65
C ALA A 118 0.05 6.11 -6.81
N ILE A 119 0.25 7.07 -5.89
CA ILE A 119 -0.30 8.43 -6.01
C ILE A 119 0.28 9.10 -7.24
N CYS A 120 1.61 9.18 -7.40
CA CYS A 120 2.25 9.77 -8.58
C CYS A 120 1.78 9.12 -9.89
N ASN A 121 1.56 7.80 -9.93
CA ASN A 121 1.06 7.10 -11.12
C ASN A 121 -0.39 7.45 -11.49
N LEU A 122 -1.30 7.57 -10.50
CA LEU A 122 -2.63 8.15 -10.74
C LEU A 122 -2.54 9.60 -11.24
N ALA A 123 -1.41 10.23 -10.95
CA ALA A 123 -1.17 11.61 -11.19
C ALA A 123 -0.49 11.92 -12.55
N LYS A 124 0.40 11.06 -13.05
CA LYS A 124 1.33 11.34 -14.16
C LYS A 124 0.69 11.83 -15.47
N ASN A 125 -0.58 11.49 -15.73
CA ASN A 125 -1.28 11.83 -16.98
C ASN A 125 -2.36 12.92 -16.83
N ARG A 126 -2.36 13.68 -15.75
CA ARG A 126 -3.31 14.78 -15.53
C ARG A 126 -2.55 16.11 -15.47
N GLU A 127 -3.16 17.20 -15.94
CA GLU A 127 -2.56 18.54 -15.94
C GLU A 127 -2.83 19.29 -14.64
N PHE A 128 -1.88 20.13 -14.21
CA PHE A 128 -2.06 21.01 -13.04
C PHE A 128 -2.79 22.27 -13.47
N GLU A 129 -3.84 22.61 -12.73
CA GLU A 129 -4.61 23.83 -12.94
C GLU A 129 -4.24 24.86 -11.86
N PRO A 130 -4.03 26.14 -12.22
CA PRO A 130 -3.82 27.20 -11.24
C PRO A 130 -4.98 27.29 -10.24
N VAL A 131 -4.69 27.62 -8.98
CA VAL A 131 -5.72 27.89 -7.98
C VAL A 131 -5.94 29.40 -7.92
N ASP A 132 -7.03 29.89 -8.53
CA ASP A 132 -7.28 31.32 -8.76
C ASP A 132 -7.14 32.21 -7.51
N ILE A 133 -7.57 31.69 -6.37
CA ILE A 133 -7.59 32.37 -5.07
C ILE A 133 -6.26 32.31 -4.29
N MET A 134 -5.33 31.45 -4.72
CA MET A 134 -4.05 31.20 -4.05
C MET A 134 -2.90 31.43 -5.05
N PRO A 135 -2.38 32.66 -5.15
CA PRO A 135 -1.29 32.97 -6.08
C PRO A 135 -0.07 32.08 -5.85
N GLY A 136 0.49 31.53 -6.93
CA GLY A 136 1.63 30.61 -6.86
C GLY A 136 1.24 29.15 -6.59
N ALA A 137 -0.05 28.86 -6.45
CA ALA A 137 -0.55 27.52 -6.27
C ALA A 137 -1.10 26.93 -7.58
N CYS A 138 -0.82 25.65 -7.81
CA CYS A 138 -1.54 24.85 -8.77
C CYS A 138 -1.97 23.53 -8.14
N MET A 139 -3.13 23.02 -8.52
CA MET A 139 -3.67 21.79 -7.99
C MET A 139 -4.11 20.85 -9.09
N ARG A 140 -4.31 19.61 -8.69
CA ARG A 140 -4.78 18.58 -9.60
C ARG A 140 -5.52 17.48 -8.89
N ILE A 141 -6.76 17.25 -9.31
CA ILE A 141 -7.63 16.23 -8.73
C ILE A 141 -7.13 14.83 -9.10
N VAL A 142 -6.84 14.02 -8.08
CA VAL A 142 -6.42 12.61 -8.19
C VAL A 142 -7.63 11.67 -8.12
N ARG A 143 -8.62 12.01 -7.28
CA ARG A 143 -9.86 11.25 -7.07
C ARG A 143 -10.98 12.20 -6.68
N GLU A 144 -12.21 11.93 -7.13
CA GLU A 144 -13.39 12.77 -6.88
C GLU A 144 -14.21 12.38 -5.63
N SER A 145 -14.04 11.17 -5.06
CA SER A 145 -14.78 10.77 -3.85
C SER A 145 -14.13 9.63 -3.05
N PRO A 146 -13.67 9.85 -1.79
CA PRO A 146 -13.46 11.17 -1.21
C PRO A 146 -12.47 11.97 -2.06
N THR A 147 -12.69 13.28 -2.14
CA THR A 147 -11.92 14.12 -3.05
C THR A 147 -10.49 14.23 -2.57
N SER A 148 -9.55 14.14 -3.50
CA SER A 148 -8.13 14.32 -3.19
C SER A 148 -7.39 14.95 -4.36
N ALA A 149 -6.35 15.69 -4.03
CA ALA A 149 -5.55 16.42 -4.99
C ALA A 149 -4.06 16.35 -4.63
N ILE A 150 -3.22 16.56 -5.64
CA ILE A 150 -1.84 17.01 -5.43
C ILE A 150 -1.85 18.51 -5.62
N VAL A 151 -1.29 19.22 -4.65
CA VAL A 151 -1.17 20.68 -4.68
C VAL A 151 0.30 21.05 -4.64
N ARG A 152 0.67 22.04 -5.45
CA ARG A 152 2.01 22.61 -5.51
C ARG A 152 1.95 24.10 -5.19
N PHE A 153 2.93 24.56 -4.44
CA PHE A 153 3.19 25.97 -4.20
C PHE A 153 4.64 26.28 -4.51
N GLU A 154 4.88 27.41 -5.17
CA GLU A 154 6.23 27.96 -5.37
C GLU A 154 6.83 28.42 -4.03
N ALA A 155 8.15 28.33 -3.90
CA ALA A 155 8.88 28.80 -2.74
C ALA A 155 8.55 30.28 -2.42
N GLY A 156 8.30 30.57 -1.14
CA GLY A 156 7.94 31.91 -0.67
C GLY A 156 6.44 32.23 -0.74
N SER A 157 5.62 31.33 -1.31
CA SER A 157 4.17 31.48 -1.30
C SER A 157 3.59 31.49 0.12
N VAL A 158 2.45 32.15 0.28
CA VAL A 158 1.71 32.27 1.54
C VAL A 158 0.26 31.99 1.27
N GLU A 159 -0.34 31.09 2.07
CA GLU A 159 -1.79 30.99 2.18
C GLU A 159 -2.22 31.91 3.33
N PRO A 160 -3.05 32.94 3.04
CA PRO A 160 -3.68 33.73 4.08
C PRO A 160 -4.48 32.85 5.04
N ALA A 161 -4.68 33.30 6.27
CA ALA A 161 -5.60 32.69 7.23
C ALA A 161 -6.93 32.38 6.54
N HIS A 162 -7.32 31.12 6.60
CA HIS A 162 -8.55 30.63 6.00
C HIS A 162 -9.08 29.41 6.73
N HIS A 163 -10.32 29.06 6.46
CA HIS A 163 -10.95 27.83 6.92
C HIS A 163 -11.74 27.15 5.80
N HIS A 164 -12.12 25.90 6.07
CA HIS A 164 -12.90 25.03 5.20
C HIS A 164 -14.11 24.49 5.94
N THR A 165 -15.20 24.20 5.23
CA THR A 165 -16.38 23.53 5.82
C THR A 165 -16.07 22.10 6.25
N PHE A 166 -15.21 21.41 5.51
CA PHE A 166 -14.79 20.05 5.81
C PHE A 166 -13.33 20.01 6.26
N GLY A 167 -13.03 19.07 7.16
CA GLY A 167 -11.65 18.82 7.56
C GLY A 167 -10.85 18.21 6.42
N HIS A 168 -9.54 18.39 6.45
CA HIS A 168 -8.65 17.86 5.43
C HIS A 168 -7.37 17.29 6.02
N ASP A 169 -6.87 16.26 5.36
CA ASP A 169 -5.61 15.61 5.64
C ASP A 169 -4.57 16.08 4.62
N VAL A 170 -3.35 16.39 5.06
CA VAL A 170 -2.22 16.64 4.17
C VAL A 170 -1.04 15.71 4.46
N VAL A 171 -0.34 15.30 3.41
CA VAL A 171 0.98 14.64 3.48
C VAL A 171 1.94 15.38 2.56
N VAL A 172 3.05 15.87 3.10
CA VAL A 172 4.07 16.57 2.29
C VAL A 172 4.88 15.55 1.51
N MET A 173 4.95 15.73 0.19
CA MET A 173 5.67 14.85 -0.74
C MET A 173 7.01 15.44 -1.18
N LYS A 174 7.12 16.77 -1.22
CA LYS A 174 8.33 17.52 -1.55
C LYS A 174 8.32 18.86 -0.83
N GLY A 175 9.50 19.37 -0.47
CA GLY A 175 9.68 20.71 0.08
C GLY A 175 9.33 20.79 1.56
N SER A 176 9.06 22.01 2.02
CA SER A 176 8.75 22.30 3.42
C SER A 176 7.81 23.50 3.57
N LYS A 177 6.92 23.38 4.56
CA LYS A 177 5.92 24.40 4.89
C LYS A 177 5.76 24.53 6.40
N LYS A 178 5.37 25.71 6.87
CA LYS A 178 4.88 25.91 8.24
C LYS A 178 3.40 26.20 8.21
N VAL A 179 2.65 25.51 9.06
CA VAL A 179 1.22 25.72 9.24
C VAL A 179 0.98 26.29 10.63
N TRP A 180 0.29 27.41 10.69
CA TRP A 180 -0.19 27.99 11.94
C TRP A 180 -1.68 27.72 12.06
N ASN A 181 -2.07 26.89 13.03
CA ASN A 181 -3.46 26.75 13.41
C ASN A 181 -3.81 27.88 14.38
N LEU A 182 -4.48 28.91 13.87
CA LEU A 182 -4.80 30.13 14.62
C LEU A 182 -5.92 29.88 15.63
N SER A 183 -6.85 28.95 15.33
CA SER A 183 -7.89 28.51 16.27
C SER A 183 -7.31 27.91 17.54
N LYS A 184 -6.26 27.08 17.40
CA LYS A 184 -5.60 26.38 18.51
C LYS A 184 -4.39 27.10 19.08
N LYS A 185 -3.86 28.11 18.37
CA LYS A 185 -2.61 28.81 18.70
C LYS A 185 -1.41 27.87 18.72
N GLU A 186 -1.37 26.97 17.75
CA GLU A 186 -0.31 25.99 17.56
C GLU A 186 0.33 26.19 16.19
N SER A 187 1.59 25.79 16.05
CA SER A 187 2.29 25.80 14.77
C SER A 187 2.99 24.48 14.51
N TYR A 188 3.04 24.09 13.24
CA TYR A 188 3.57 22.83 12.77
C TYR A 188 4.53 23.10 11.63
N ASP A 189 5.80 22.76 11.82
CA ASP A 189 6.80 22.72 10.74
C ASP A 189 6.70 21.35 10.07
N LEU A 190 6.36 21.32 8.78
CA LEU A 190 6.12 20.11 8.01
C LEU A 190 7.17 19.99 6.89
N GLY A 191 7.86 18.85 6.87
CA GLY A 191 8.75 18.42 5.80
C GLY A 191 8.27 17.13 5.14
N VAL A 192 9.06 16.61 4.21
CA VAL A 192 8.72 15.40 3.42
C VAL A 192 8.37 14.22 4.34
N GLY A 193 7.19 13.64 4.11
CA GLY A 193 6.64 12.52 4.87
C GLY A 193 5.76 12.90 6.06
N ASP A 194 5.77 14.17 6.47
CA ASP A 194 4.94 14.64 7.57
C ASP A 194 3.47 14.71 7.18
N PHE A 195 2.61 14.38 8.15
CA PHE A 195 1.17 14.37 8.05
C PHE A 195 0.56 15.41 8.99
N LEU A 196 -0.45 16.13 8.52
CA LEU A 196 -1.26 17.01 9.36
C LEU A 196 -2.74 16.88 9.00
N PHE A 197 -3.57 16.72 10.02
CA PHE A 197 -5.02 16.82 9.90
C PHE A 197 -5.49 18.19 10.43
N THR A 198 -6.22 18.93 9.60
CA THR A 198 -6.89 20.17 9.99
C THR A 198 -8.39 19.90 10.12
N PRO A 199 -8.97 20.00 11.33
CA PRO A 199 -10.41 19.87 11.54
C PRO A 199 -11.23 20.91 10.76
N ALA A 200 -12.49 20.56 10.46
CA ALA A 200 -13.46 21.48 9.89
C ALA A 200 -13.58 22.77 10.72
N GLY A 201 -13.56 23.92 10.05
CA GLY A 201 -13.69 25.24 10.69
C GLY A 201 -12.45 25.74 11.45
N ASP A 202 -11.37 24.97 11.56
CA ASP A 202 -10.12 25.49 12.12
C ASP A 202 -9.51 26.50 11.14
N VAL A 203 -9.26 27.73 11.64
CA VAL A 203 -8.61 28.78 10.86
C VAL A 203 -7.11 28.52 10.89
N HIS A 204 -6.50 28.47 9.71
CA HIS A 204 -5.06 28.24 9.58
C HIS A 204 -4.42 29.09 8.50
N ARG A 205 -3.13 29.39 8.70
CA ARG A 205 -2.26 30.14 7.78
C ARG A 205 -1.08 29.26 7.41
N VAL A 206 -0.53 29.43 6.21
CA VAL A 206 0.60 28.62 5.75
C VAL A 206 1.66 29.47 5.06
N LYS A 207 2.93 29.11 5.28
CA LYS A 207 4.08 29.62 4.52
C LYS A 207 4.85 28.46 3.92
N TYR A 208 5.26 28.62 2.67
CA TYR A 208 6.08 27.68 1.92
C TYR A 208 7.51 28.21 1.84
N PHE A 209 8.48 27.46 2.37
CA PHE A 209 9.89 27.90 2.37
C PHE A 209 10.64 27.41 1.13
N GLU A 210 10.16 26.33 0.54
CA GLU A 210 10.69 25.72 -0.68
C GLU A 210 9.53 25.43 -1.64
N ASP A 211 9.84 25.09 -2.89
CA ASP A 211 8.85 24.54 -3.81
C ASP A 211 8.26 23.27 -3.19
N THR A 212 6.99 23.36 -2.80
CA THR A 212 6.37 22.35 -1.95
C THR A 212 5.27 21.64 -2.72
N GLU A 213 5.29 20.32 -2.67
CA GLU A 213 4.24 19.46 -3.20
C GLU A 213 3.65 18.65 -2.06
N PHE A 214 2.33 18.62 -1.94
CA PHE A 214 1.65 17.80 -0.95
C PHE A 214 0.39 17.15 -1.52
N PHE A 215 0.08 15.97 -0.98
CA PHE A 215 -1.19 15.31 -1.21
C PHE A 215 -2.18 15.80 -0.17
N ILE A 216 -3.37 16.22 -0.61
CA ILE A 216 -4.46 16.64 0.25
C ILE A 216 -5.71 15.80 -0.02
N ARG A 217 -6.42 15.43 1.04
CA ARG A 217 -7.71 14.73 0.97
C ARG A 217 -8.72 15.41 1.89
N TRP A 218 -9.95 15.53 1.44
CA TRP A 218 -11.07 16.06 2.22
C TRP A 218 -12.35 15.31 1.88
N ASP A 219 -13.34 15.44 2.77
CA ASP A 219 -14.68 14.93 2.54
C ASP A 219 -15.57 16.01 1.93
N GLY A 220 -16.56 15.63 1.13
CA GLY A 220 -17.53 16.57 0.56
C GLY A 220 -16.98 17.48 -0.55
N HIS A 221 -17.56 18.67 -0.67
CA HIS A 221 -17.17 19.65 -1.67
C HIS A 221 -15.97 20.47 -1.19
N TRP A 222 -15.13 20.91 -2.13
CA TRP A 222 -14.05 21.84 -1.83
C TRP A 222 -14.59 23.26 -1.71
N ASP A 223 -14.28 23.90 -0.60
CA ASP A 223 -14.49 25.32 -0.37
C ASP A 223 -13.30 25.90 0.37
N ILE A 224 -13.25 27.21 0.48
CA ILE A 224 -12.22 27.93 1.21
C ILE A 224 -12.72 29.34 1.47
N PHE A 225 -12.64 29.73 2.74
CA PHE A 225 -13.10 31.03 3.21
C PHE A 225 -11.88 31.77 3.72
N LEU A 226 -11.47 32.82 3.00
CA LEU A 226 -10.36 33.67 3.40
C LEU A 226 -10.81 34.53 4.59
N ASP A 227 -10.13 34.37 5.73
CA ASP A 227 -10.32 35.14 6.97
C ASP A 227 -9.39 36.35 7.05
N GLU A 228 -8.40 36.42 6.15
CA GLU A 228 -7.53 37.58 5.99
C GLU A 228 -7.06 37.76 4.53
N ASP A 229 -6.54 38.94 4.19
CA ASP A 229 -5.91 39.19 2.89
C ASP A 229 -4.40 38.84 2.88
N LEU A 230 -3.84 38.73 1.68
CA LEU A 230 -2.44 38.33 1.47
C LEU A 230 -1.41 39.29 2.08
N ASN A 231 -1.70 40.59 2.16
CA ASN A 231 -0.77 41.54 2.77
C ASN A 231 -0.78 41.39 4.29
N ALA A 232 -1.97 41.26 4.89
CA ALA A 232 -2.12 40.97 6.32
C ALA A 232 -1.40 39.67 6.71
N ALA A 233 -1.51 38.63 5.87
CA ALA A 233 -0.80 37.36 6.09
C ALA A 233 0.72 37.54 6.09
N LYS A 234 1.26 38.26 5.09
CA LYS A 234 2.71 38.55 4.99
C LYS A 234 3.22 39.36 6.18
N ASP A 235 2.47 40.38 6.59
CA ASP A 235 2.81 41.21 7.76
C ASP A 235 2.77 40.43 9.07
N ALA A 236 1.82 39.51 9.23
CA ALA A 236 1.72 38.66 10.41
C ALA A 236 2.92 37.71 10.50
N ILE A 237 3.28 37.05 9.39
CA ILE A 237 4.42 36.14 9.28
C ILE A 237 5.75 36.87 9.53
N ALA A 238 5.89 38.13 9.10
CA ALA A 238 7.12 38.88 9.29
C ALA A 238 7.39 39.29 10.75
N LYS A 239 6.39 39.24 11.62
CA LYS A 239 6.47 39.61 13.04
C LYS A 239 6.80 38.43 13.95
N GLU A 240 6.86 37.22 13.40
CA GLU A 240 7.07 35.96 14.10
C GLU A 240 8.49 35.43 13.89
#